data_AF-A0A935QWN3-F1
#
_entry.id   AF-A0A935QWN3-F1
#
_cell.length_a   1.000
_cell.length_b   1.000
_cell.length_c   1.000
_cell.angle_alpha   90.00
_cell.angle_beta   90.00
_cell.angle_gamma   90.00
#
_symmetry.space_group_name_H-M   'P 1'
#
loop_
_entity.id
_entity.type
_entity.pdbx_description
1 polymer ?
#
loop_
_entity_poly.entity_id
_entity_poly.type
_entity_poly.pdbx_seq_one_letter_code
_entity_poly.pdbx_strand_id
1 'polypeptide(L)'
;MGSSSPDLLNLGFVKQEALDLFFFLGDFVYADGSKTPDDYRAHYDRTMARPTVQSVVKRAARWSRSGDDHEVNNNRYFDTNVTEDQHK
;
A
#
# COMPACT_ATOMS: atom_id res chain seq x y z
N MET A 1 15.17 -14.06 3.17
CA MET A 1 14.60 -13.65 4.47
C MET A 1 13.22 -13.09 4.17
N GLY A 2 12.17 -13.86 4.45
CA GLY A 2 10.80 -13.39 4.22
C GLY A 2 10.44 -12.39 5.29
N SER A 3 10.45 -11.10 4.94
CA SER A 3 9.77 -10.10 5.75
C SER A 3 8.30 -10.48 5.77
N SER A 4 7.84 -10.99 6.91
CA SER A 4 6.42 -11.09 7.21
C SER A 4 5.91 -9.65 7.19
N SER A 5 5.38 -9.23 6.04
CA SER A 5 4.66 -7.98 5.87
C SER A 5 3.76 -7.86 7.10
N PRO A 6 4.00 -6.86 7.97
CA PRO A 6 3.29 -6.77 9.23
C PRO A 6 1.82 -6.93 8.89
N ASP A 7 1.13 -7.79 9.62
CA ASP A 7 -0.32 -7.68 9.62
C ASP A 7 -0.62 -6.19 9.72
N LEU A 8 -1.51 -5.68 8.87
CA LEU A 8 -1.94 -4.28 8.92
C LEU A 8 -2.71 -4.13 10.23
N LEU A 9 -1.98 -4.19 11.35
CA LEU A 9 -2.42 -4.46 12.72
C LEU A 9 -3.40 -3.37 13.14
N ASN A 10 -3.22 -2.18 12.59
CA ASN A 10 -4.07 -1.03 12.83
C ASN A 10 -5.46 -1.17 12.19
N LEU A 11 -5.64 -1.93 11.10
CA LEU A 11 -6.95 -2.11 10.47
C LEU A 11 -7.94 -2.88 11.36
N GLY A 12 -7.43 -3.66 12.32
CA GLY A 12 -8.25 -4.34 13.32
C GLY A 12 -9.06 -3.39 14.20
N PHE A 13 -8.60 -2.15 14.41
CA PHE A 13 -9.31 -1.10 15.14
C PHE A 13 -10.22 -0.29 14.22
N VAL A 14 -9.72 0.04 13.01
CA VAL A 14 -10.48 0.79 11.99
C VAL A 14 -11.82 0.13 11.65
N LYS A 15 -11.88 -1.21 11.64
CA LYS A 15 -13.14 -1.94 11.34
C LYS A 15 -14.28 -1.69 12.35
N GLN A 16 -13.97 -1.16 13.53
CA GLN A 16 -14.97 -0.85 14.57
C GLN A 16 -15.66 0.49 14.29
N GLU A 17 -15.07 1.32 13.44
CA GLU A 17 -15.58 2.65 13.09
C GLU A 17 -16.56 2.58 11.92
N ALA A 18 -17.52 3.52 11.90
CA ALA A 18 -18.40 3.75 10.76
C ALA A 18 -17.79 4.86 9.88
N LEU A 19 -17.07 4.47 8.83
CA LEU A 19 -16.33 5.41 7.98
C LEU A 19 -17.07 5.69 6.66
N ASP A 20 -17.31 6.97 6.38
CA ASP A 20 -17.76 7.41 5.06
C ASP A 20 -16.64 7.30 4.00
N LEU A 21 -15.39 7.44 4.44
CA LEU A 21 -14.22 7.46 3.58
C LEU A 21 -12.98 6.92 4.29
N PHE A 22 -12.20 6.11 3.58
CA PHE A 22 -10.93 5.58 4.08
C PHE A 22 -9.82 5.72 3.03
N PHE A 23 -8.64 6.18 3.45
CA PHE A 23 -7.47 6.33 2.58
C PHE A 23 -6.32 5.46 3.06
N PHE A 24 -5.78 4.61 2.18
CA PHE A 24 -4.44 4.05 2.37
C PHE A 24 -3.42 4.97 1.71
N LEU A 25 -2.42 5.41 2.45
CA LEU A 25 -1.51 6.47 2.00
C LEU A 25 -0.17 5.98 1.44
N GLY A 26 -0.01 4.68 1.26
CA GLY A 26 1.24 4.06 0.87
C GLY A 26 1.32 2.65 1.43
N ASP A 27 2.32 1.89 1.02
CA ASP A 27 2.66 0.58 1.58
C ASP A 27 1.46 -0.39 1.65
N PHE A 28 0.53 -0.25 0.71
CA PHE A 28 -0.61 -1.16 0.62
C PHE A 28 -0.12 -2.54 0.21
N VAL A 29 0.85 -2.60 -0.71
CA VAL A 29 1.51 -3.84 -1.11
C VAL A 29 3.00 -3.71 -0.89
N TYR A 30 3.58 -4.66 -0.16
CA TYR A 30 5.03 -4.85 -0.07
C TYR A 30 5.45 -5.78 -1.22
N ALA A 31 5.68 -5.22 -2.39
CA ALA A 31 6.05 -5.91 -3.64
C ALA A 31 7.54 -5.69 -4.00
N ASP A 32 8.37 -5.51 -2.97
CA ASP A 32 9.79 -5.27 -3.11
C ASP A 32 10.47 -6.28 -4.03
N GLY A 33 11.09 -5.76 -5.10
CA GLY A 33 11.86 -6.57 -6.03
C GLY A 33 11.02 -7.30 -7.09
N SER A 34 9.70 -7.12 -7.14
CA SER A 34 8.88 -7.65 -8.22
C SER A 34 9.38 -7.15 -9.59
N LYS A 35 9.56 -8.08 -10.53
CA LYS A 35 10.11 -7.80 -11.87
C LYS A 35 9.09 -7.92 -12.98
N THR A 36 7.91 -8.48 -12.70
CA THR A 36 6.86 -8.68 -13.69
C THR A 36 5.49 -8.23 -13.15
N PRO A 37 4.55 -7.85 -14.02
CA PRO A 37 3.20 -7.51 -13.61
C PRO A 37 2.48 -8.65 -12.88
N ASP A 38 2.72 -9.91 -13.27
CA ASP A 38 2.07 -11.06 -12.66
C ASP A 38 2.56 -11.34 -11.24
N ASP A 39 3.86 -11.13 -10.99
CA ASP A 39 4.42 -11.21 -9.65
C ASP A 39 3.82 -10.12 -8.75
N TYR A 40 3.79 -8.87 -9.22
CA TYR A 40 3.13 -7.76 -8.50
C TYR A 40 1.65 -8.07 -8.20
N ARG A 41 0.90 -8.61 -9.17
CA ARG A 41 -0.51 -9.02 -8.98
C ARG A 41 -0.64 -10.08 -7.89
N ALA A 42 0.27 -11.05 -7.82
CA ALA A 42 0.24 -12.06 -6.77
C ALA A 42 0.44 -11.45 -5.36
N HIS A 43 1.30 -10.43 -5.22
CA HIS A 43 1.43 -9.68 -3.97
C HIS A 43 0.15 -8.91 -3.64
N TYR A 44 -0.42 -8.24 -4.62
CA TYR A 44 -1.66 -7.47 -4.49
C TYR A 44 -2.84 -8.36 -4.07
N ASP A 45 -3.06 -9.47 -4.77
CA ASP A 45 -4.16 -10.41 -4.50
C ASP A 45 -4.02 -11.00 -3.09
N ARG A 46 -2.79 -11.29 -2.65
CA ARG A 46 -2.50 -11.73 -1.28
C ARG A 46 -2.87 -10.67 -0.24
N THR A 47 -2.54 -9.41 -0.47
CA THR A 47 -2.95 -8.31 0.44
C THR A 47 -4.47 -8.17 0.45
N MET A 48 -5.11 -8.14 -0.72
CA MET A 48 -6.56 -8.02 -0.82
C MET A 48 -7.31 -9.18 -0.18
N ALA A 49 -6.75 -10.39 -0.20
CA ALA A 49 -7.34 -11.56 0.44
C ALA A 49 -7.28 -11.51 1.99
N ARG A 50 -6.50 -10.59 2.59
CA ARG A 50 -6.40 -10.49 4.05
C ARG A 50 -7.76 -10.14 4.67
N PRO A 51 -8.23 -10.89 5.69
CA PRO A 51 -9.52 -10.62 6.33
C PRO A 51 -9.68 -9.20 6.86
N THR A 52 -8.60 -8.60 7.38
CA THR A 52 -8.60 -7.22 7.89
C THR A 52 -8.82 -6.19 6.78
N VAL A 53 -8.14 -6.34 5.65
CA VAL A 53 -8.33 -5.49 4.45
C VAL A 53 -9.75 -5.64 3.93
N GLN A 54 -10.24 -6.87 3.76
CA GLN A 54 -11.62 -7.14 3.34
C GLN A 54 -12.63 -6.51 4.29
N SER A 55 -12.37 -6.51 5.59
CA SER A 55 -13.30 -5.95 6.57
C SER A 55 -13.43 -4.42 6.46
N VAL A 56 -12.33 -3.72 6.18
CA VAL A 56 -12.34 -2.26 6.00
C VAL A 56 -12.94 -1.89 4.64
N VAL A 57 -12.51 -2.56 3.56
CA VAL A 57 -12.99 -2.31 2.19
C VAL A 57 -14.50 -2.55 2.05
N LYS A 58 -15.05 -3.55 2.77
CA LYS A 58 -16.49 -3.84 2.76
C LYS A 58 -17.33 -2.90 3.64
N ARG A 59 -16.73 -2.25 4.63
CA ARG A 59 -17.44 -1.36 5.58
C ARG A 59 -17.38 0.11 5.17
N ALA A 60 -16.24 0.56 4.67
CA ALA A 60 -16.09 1.94 4.24
C ALA A 60 -17.03 2.21 3.05
N ALA A 61 -17.83 3.28 3.12
CA ALA A 61 -18.71 3.64 2.00
C ALA A 61 -17.90 3.96 0.73
N ARG A 62 -16.71 4.55 0.91
CA ARG A 62 -15.70 4.75 -0.12
C ARG A 62 -14.32 4.50 0.44
N TRP A 63 -13.41 4.07 -0.44
CA TRP A 63 -12.00 3.99 -0.09
C TRP A 63 -11.14 4.32 -1.31
N SER A 64 -9.94 4.85 -1.04
CA SER A 64 -8.94 5.17 -2.06
C SER A 64 -7.55 4.81 -1.54
N ARG A 65 -6.59 4.74 -2.47
CA ARG A 65 -5.20 4.44 -2.17
C ARG A 65 -4.25 5.29 -3.00
N SER A 66 -3.16 5.73 -2.39
CA SER A 66 -1.93 6.10 -3.09
C SER A 66 -0.90 4.97 -3.00
N GLY A 67 0.07 4.99 -3.90
CA GLY A 67 1.28 4.17 -3.75
C GLY A 67 2.38 4.97 -3.03
N ASP A 68 3.34 4.25 -2.48
CA ASP A 68 4.61 4.73 -1.93
C ASP A 68 5.75 3.84 -2.47
N ASP A 69 6.87 3.76 -1.78
CA ASP A 69 8.06 3.07 -2.24
C ASP A 69 7.93 1.54 -2.28
N HIS A 70 7.30 0.92 -1.28
CA HIS A 70 7.17 -0.54 -1.16
C HIS A 70 6.26 -1.19 -2.23
N GLU A 71 5.44 -0.42 -2.92
CA GLU A 71 4.74 -0.90 -4.13
C GLU A 71 5.73 -1.26 -5.26
N VAL A 72 6.97 -0.78 -5.22
CA VAL A 72 7.97 -1.02 -6.26
C VAL A 72 9.26 -1.58 -5.68
N ASN A 73 9.88 -0.85 -4.75
CA ASN A 73 11.07 -1.25 -4.01
C ASN A 73 11.32 -0.29 -2.85
N ASN A 74 11.66 -0.82 -1.68
CA ASN A 74 11.96 -0.07 -0.46
C ASN A 74 13.00 1.04 -0.71
N ASN A 75 12.73 2.23 -0.19
CA ASN A 75 13.49 3.46 -0.36
C ASN A 75 13.72 3.84 -1.82
N ARG A 76 12.76 3.54 -2.71
CA ARG A 76 12.82 3.99 -4.09
C ARG A 76 12.52 5.48 -4.16
N TYR A 77 13.58 6.24 -4.35
CA TYR A 77 13.49 7.63 -4.80
C TYR A 77 13.16 7.64 -6.30
N PHE A 78 12.12 8.37 -6.68
CA PHE A 78 11.98 8.81 -8.07
C PHE A 78 13.06 9.85 -8.33
N ASP A 79 13.75 9.71 -9.46
CA ASP A 79 14.98 10.39 -9.85
C ASP A 79 15.18 11.79 -9.22
N THR A 80 16.23 11.95 -8.40
CA THR A 80 16.61 13.23 -7.76
C THR A 80 17.33 14.19 -8.72
N ASN A 81 17.17 14.02 -10.03
CA ASN A 81 17.69 14.95 -11.04
C ASN A 81 16.86 16.24 -11.19
N VAL A 82 16.17 16.68 -10.13
CA VAL A 82 15.88 18.10 -9.96
C VAL A 82 17.19 18.74 -9.52
N THR A 83 18.03 19.10 -10.48
CA THR A 83 19.13 20.03 -10.22
C THR A 83 18.55 21.33 -9.69
N GLU A 84 19.19 21.93 -8.69
CA GLU A 84 18.72 23.10 -7.91
C GLU A 84 18.35 24.35 -8.75
N ASP A 85 18.59 24.34 -10.06
CA ASP A 85 18.36 25.46 -10.98
C ASP A 85 16.88 25.70 -11.37
N GLN A 86 15.93 24.86 -10.94
CA GLN A 86 14.50 25.04 -11.27
C GLN A 86 13.69 25.84 -10.23
N HIS A 87 14.34 26.41 -9.21
CA HIS A 87 13.70 27.24 -8.18
C HIS A 87 14.09 28.73 -8.24
N LYS A 88 14.12 29.33 -9.43
CA LYS A 88 14.16 30.80 -9.59
C LYS A 88 13.07 31.30 -10.52
#